data_AF-A0A941Z099-F1
#
_entry.id   AF-A0A941Z099-F1
#
_cell.length_a   1.000
_cell.length_b   1.000
_cell.length_c   1.000
_cell.angle_alpha   90.00
_cell.angle_beta   90.00
_cell.angle_gamma   90.00
#
_symmetry.space_group_name_H-M   'P 1'
#
loop_
_entity.id
_entity.type
_entity.pdbx_description
1 polymer ?
#
loop_
_entity_poly.entity_id
_entity_poly.type
_entity_poly.pdbx_seq_one_letter_code
_entity_poly.pdbx_strand_id
1 'polypeptide(L)'
;MRGLHTQLGSAPAAAKRQAVHGPREIRFPGAYRATDPVLPLSKLNEAVEMAAVYPLLYVLENSMREVVRRMMHAAFGDNWWDTQLTSGRLRNVHKTAADRRVNEKAWHQRRGSHPIDYVDLVDLGDIITGKRSTFFPALMDDVEWFRTFMKELAPSRNVVCHMNPLQKHNVDAVKLSLHRWQAIVQAAGAAIPSA
;
A
#
# COMPACT_ATOMS: atom_id res chain seq x y z
N MET A 1 43.75 -17.71 52.48
CA MET A 1 42.65 -16.72 52.54
C MET A 1 42.13 -16.46 51.14
N ARG A 2 40.80 -16.60 50.97
CA ARG A 2 39.89 -16.04 49.95
C ARG A 2 40.20 -16.26 48.46
N GLY A 3 39.45 -17.19 47.87
CA GLY A 3 39.27 -17.34 46.43
C GLY A 3 38.43 -16.21 45.83
N LEU A 4 38.74 -15.88 44.57
CA LEU A 4 37.98 -14.97 43.72
C LEU A 4 37.08 -15.81 42.81
N HIS A 5 35.82 -15.98 43.22
CA HIS A 5 34.75 -16.41 42.32
C HIS A 5 34.23 -15.18 41.57
N THR A 6 34.55 -15.08 40.28
CA THR A 6 33.93 -14.12 39.38
C THR A 6 32.54 -14.65 39.00
N GLN A 7 31.48 -14.06 39.56
CA GLN A 7 30.12 -14.32 39.12
C GLN A 7 29.92 -13.71 37.72
N LEU A 8 29.69 -14.57 36.72
CA LEU A 8 29.15 -14.17 35.43
C LEU A 8 27.70 -13.71 35.64
N GLY A 9 27.47 -12.40 35.57
CA GLY A 9 26.13 -11.83 35.55
C GLY A 9 25.37 -12.30 34.31
N SER A 10 24.23 -12.96 34.53
CA SER A 10 23.30 -13.32 33.48
C SER A 10 22.77 -12.05 32.80
N ALA A 11 22.96 -11.97 31.48
CA ALA A 11 22.35 -10.92 30.66
C ALA A 11 20.81 -10.96 30.82
N PRO A 12 20.12 -9.81 30.90
CA PRO A 12 18.67 -9.80 30.99
C PRO A 12 18.10 -10.36 29.69
N ALA A 13 17.16 -11.30 29.81
CA ALA A 13 16.41 -11.83 28.69
C ALA A 13 15.75 -10.68 27.92
N ALA A 14 16.01 -10.59 26.62
CA ALA A 14 15.39 -9.60 25.75
C ALA A 14 13.87 -9.72 25.86
N ALA A 15 13.23 -8.68 26.39
CA ALA A 15 11.79 -8.59 26.48
C ALA A 15 11.18 -8.72 25.08
N LYS A 16 10.40 -9.78 24.84
CA LYS A 16 9.62 -9.95 23.62
C LYS A 16 8.72 -8.73 23.48
N ARG A 17 9.00 -7.86 22.50
CA ARG A 17 8.10 -6.77 22.11
C ARG A 17 6.77 -7.39 21.69
N GLN A 18 5.75 -7.24 22.53
CA GLN A 18 4.37 -7.55 22.14
C GLN A 18 4.02 -6.66 20.95
N ALA A 19 3.69 -7.29 19.82
CA ALA A 19 3.19 -6.58 18.65
C ALA A 19 1.85 -5.93 19.03
N VAL A 20 1.83 -4.60 19.08
CA VAL A 20 0.62 -3.83 19.37
C VAL A 20 -0.41 -4.07 18.26
N HIS A 21 -1.45 -4.86 18.57
CA HIS A 21 -2.58 -5.19 17.70
C HIS A 21 -3.80 -4.36 18.09
N GLY A 22 -3.72 -3.05 17.82
CA GLY A 22 -4.86 -2.14 17.86
C GLY A 22 -4.93 -1.32 16.57
N PRO A 23 -6.10 -0.77 16.19
CA PRO A 23 -6.20 0.13 15.06
C PRO A 23 -5.25 1.31 15.26
N ARG A 24 -4.31 1.48 14.33
CA ARG A 24 -3.37 2.61 14.33
C ARG A 24 -4.11 3.80 13.72
N GLU A 25 -4.57 4.73 14.54
CA GLU A 25 -5.16 6.00 14.09
C GLU A 25 -4.03 6.99 13.76
N ILE A 26 -4.09 7.61 12.58
CA ILE A 26 -3.21 8.71 12.19
C ILE A 26 -4.10 9.91 11.89
N ARG A 27 -3.80 11.06 12.51
CA ARG A 27 -4.48 12.34 12.24
C ARG A 27 -3.60 13.21 11.35
N PHE A 28 -4.13 13.62 10.20
CA PHE A 28 -3.41 14.48 9.24
C PHE A 28 -3.60 15.96 9.60
N PRO A 29 -2.52 16.76 9.71
CA PRO A 29 -2.62 18.12 10.23
C PRO A 29 -2.51 19.24 9.17
N GLY A 30 -3.10 20.39 9.49
CA GLY A 30 -2.81 21.71 8.94
C GLY A 30 -1.47 22.28 9.42
N ALA A 31 -0.37 21.58 9.14
CA ALA A 31 0.98 21.95 9.61
C ALA A 31 1.75 22.89 8.66
N TYR A 32 1.27 23.08 7.42
CA TYR A 32 2.00 23.83 6.40
C TYR A 32 1.18 25.03 5.92
N ARG A 33 1.81 26.21 5.90
CA ARG A 33 1.26 27.42 5.28
C ARG A 33 1.94 27.62 3.93
N ALA A 34 1.16 27.61 2.86
CA ALA A 34 1.60 27.97 1.52
C ALA A 34 0.88 29.23 1.06
N THR A 35 1.61 30.14 0.43
CA THR A 35 1.07 31.33 -0.24
C THR A 35 1.70 31.42 -1.61
N ASP A 36 0.91 31.79 -2.61
CA ASP A 36 1.39 31.96 -3.98
C ASP A 36 0.80 33.27 -4.55
N PRO A 37 1.61 34.13 -5.19
CA PRO A 37 1.15 35.41 -5.71
C PRO A 37 0.42 35.32 -7.05
N VAL A 38 0.45 34.15 -7.73
CA VAL A 38 -0.12 33.94 -9.06
C VAL A 38 -1.43 33.15 -8.99
N LEU A 39 -1.51 32.16 -8.08
CA LEU A 39 -2.66 31.28 -7.98
C LEU A 39 -3.89 32.02 -7.40
N PRO A 40 -5.09 31.83 -7.98
CA PRO A 40 -6.30 32.33 -7.36
C PRO A 40 -6.58 31.58 -6.06
N LEU A 41 -7.30 32.21 -5.14
CA LEU A 41 -7.65 31.62 -3.84
C LEU A 41 -8.36 30.26 -3.97
N SER A 42 -9.14 30.05 -5.04
CA SER A 42 -9.78 28.77 -5.31
C SER A 42 -8.77 27.62 -5.45
N LYS A 43 -7.60 27.84 -6.08
CA LYS A 43 -6.54 26.83 -6.18
C LYS A 43 -5.86 26.55 -4.84
N LEU A 44 -5.72 27.56 -3.99
CA LEU A 44 -5.22 27.36 -2.63
C LEU A 44 -6.22 26.55 -1.78
N ASN A 45 -7.52 26.77 -1.96
CA ASN A 45 -8.57 25.98 -1.30
C ASN A 45 -8.60 24.53 -1.79
N GLU A 46 -8.50 24.31 -3.11
CA GLU A 46 -8.39 22.96 -3.70
C GLU A 46 -7.19 22.18 -3.11
N ALA A 47 -6.06 22.85 -2.87
CA ALA A 47 -4.89 22.21 -2.27
C ALA A 47 -5.17 21.73 -0.83
N VAL A 48 -5.90 22.52 -0.03
CA VAL A 48 -6.33 22.13 1.32
C VAL A 48 -7.27 20.92 1.27
N GLU A 49 -8.23 20.91 0.35
CA GLU A 49 -9.17 19.81 0.20
C GLU A 49 -8.46 18.51 -0.23
N MET A 50 -7.58 18.58 -1.23
CA MET A 50 -6.88 17.40 -1.76
C MET A 50 -5.82 16.86 -0.80
N ALA A 51 -5.23 17.72 0.04
CA ALA A 51 -4.34 17.28 1.12
C ALA A 51 -5.03 16.34 2.11
N ALA A 52 -6.35 16.48 2.31
CA ALA A 52 -7.13 15.55 3.13
C ALA A 52 -7.47 14.23 2.43
N VAL A 53 -7.44 14.20 1.08
CA VAL A 53 -7.78 13.00 0.28
C VAL A 53 -6.55 12.12 0.05
N TYR A 54 -5.39 12.72 -0.23
CA TYR A 54 -4.16 11.99 -0.53
C TYR A 54 -3.85 10.89 0.50
N PRO A 55 -3.97 11.11 1.82
CA PRO A 55 -3.65 10.08 2.78
C PRO A 55 -4.59 8.87 2.73
N LEU A 56 -5.86 9.07 2.35
CA LEU A 56 -6.81 7.97 2.18
C LEU A 56 -6.37 7.05 1.04
N LEU A 57 -5.97 7.65 -0.10
CA LEU A 57 -5.44 6.92 -1.25
C LEU A 57 -4.10 6.25 -0.92
N TYR A 58 -3.22 6.95 -0.21
CA TYR A 58 -1.92 6.43 0.21
C TYR A 58 -2.09 5.17 1.07
N VAL A 59 -2.96 5.20 2.07
CA VAL A 59 -3.24 4.05 2.93
C VAL A 59 -3.86 2.92 2.12
N LEU A 60 -4.83 3.22 1.25
CA LEU A 60 -5.52 2.24 0.43
C LEU A 60 -4.57 1.47 -0.50
N GLU A 61 -3.77 2.19 -1.30
CA GLU A 61 -2.85 1.58 -2.27
C GLU A 61 -1.72 0.81 -1.58
N ASN A 62 -1.13 1.35 -0.51
CA ASN A 62 -0.08 0.64 0.22
C ASN A 62 -0.62 -0.55 1.02
N SER A 63 -1.87 -0.50 1.49
CA SER A 63 -2.51 -1.66 2.10
C SER A 63 -2.72 -2.78 1.09
N MET A 64 -3.18 -2.47 -0.14
CA MET A 64 -3.26 -3.46 -1.23
C MET A 64 -1.89 -4.04 -1.57
N ARG A 65 -0.87 -3.17 -1.70
CA ARG A 65 0.51 -3.59 -1.97
C ARG A 65 0.98 -4.58 -0.90
N GLU A 66 0.68 -4.29 0.36
CA GLU A 66 1.07 -5.15 1.47
C GLU A 66 0.36 -6.49 1.47
N VAL A 67 -0.95 -6.51 1.22
CA VAL A 67 -1.71 -7.76 1.07
C VAL A 67 -1.13 -8.62 -0.05
N VAL A 68 -0.78 -8.03 -1.20
CA VAL A 68 -0.13 -8.76 -2.29
C VAL A 68 1.21 -9.34 -1.85
N ARG A 69 2.08 -8.54 -1.21
CA ARG A 69 3.39 -9.04 -0.73
C ARG A 69 3.25 -10.25 0.18
N ARG A 70 2.40 -10.14 1.21
CA ARG A 70 2.28 -11.18 2.24
C ARG A 70 1.63 -12.45 1.72
N MET A 71 0.52 -12.31 0.98
CA MET A 71 -0.19 -13.46 0.42
C MET A 71 0.66 -14.22 -0.60
N MET A 72 1.35 -13.49 -1.49
CA MET A 72 2.20 -14.13 -2.50
C MET A 72 3.44 -14.76 -1.90
N HIS A 73 4.08 -14.11 -0.91
CA HIS A 73 5.19 -14.69 -0.18
C HIS A 73 4.77 -15.98 0.55
N ALA A 74 3.64 -15.98 1.26
CA ALA A 74 3.18 -17.17 1.96
C ALA A 74 2.79 -18.32 1.02
N ALA A 75 2.23 -18.02 -0.15
CA ALA A 75 1.82 -19.03 -1.12
C ALA A 75 2.97 -19.58 -1.98
N PHE A 76 3.98 -18.75 -2.31
CA PHE A 76 4.97 -19.07 -3.34
C PHE A 76 6.43 -18.79 -2.94
N GLY A 77 6.68 -18.32 -1.72
CA GLY A 77 8.02 -18.00 -1.20
C GLY A 77 8.59 -16.69 -1.74
N ASP A 78 9.82 -16.35 -1.34
CA ASP A 78 10.49 -15.08 -1.67
C ASP A 78 10.59 -14.79 -3.17
N ASN A 79 10.75 -15.84 -4.00
CA ASN A 79 10.92 -15.70 -5.44
C ASN A 79 9.59 -15.64 -6.22
N TRP A 80 8.48 -15.36 -5.54
CA TRP A 80 7.15 -15.29 -6.18
C TRP A 80 7.11 -14.26 -7.30
N TRP A 81 7.85 -13.15 -7.16
CA TRP A 81 7.85 -12.09 -8.16
C TRP A 81 8.29 -12.61 -9.54
N ASP A 82 9.42 -13.32 -9.58
CA ASP A 82 10.02 -13.81 -10.83
C ASP A 82 9.41 -15.13 -11.32
N THR A 83 8.80 -15.91 -10.43
CA THR A 83 8.21 -17.21 -10.80
C THR A 83 6.73 -17.11 -11.15
N GLN A 84 5.98 -16.20 -10.53
CA GLN A 84 4.52 -16.15 -10.63
C GLN A 84 4.02 -15.09 -11.63
N LEU A 85 4.82 -14.08 -11.99
CA LEU A 85 4.42 -13.01 -12.91
C LEU A 85 4.99 -13.21 -14.33
N THR A 86 4.90 -14.43 -14.86
CA THR A 86 5.61 -14.84 -16.09
C THR A 86 4.72 -14.92 -17.33
N SER A 87 3.40 -14.82 -17.20
CA SER A 87 2.45 -15.03 -18.30
C SER A 87 1.42 -13.91 -18.45
N GLY A 88 0.88 -13.79 -19.66
CA GLY A 88 -0.20 -12.86 -20.01
C GLY A 88 0.07 -11.43 -19.54
N ARG A 89 -0.92 -10.85 -18.86
CA ARG A 89 -0.86 -9.49 -18.33
C ARG A 89 0.15 -9.33 -17.18
N LEU A 90 0.36 -10.38 -16.38
CA LEU A 90 1.32 -10.35 -15.26
C LEU A 90 2.76 -10.22 -15.75
N ARG A 91 3.09 -10.81 -16.91
CA ARG A 91 4.39 -10.60 -17.56
C ARG A 91 4.63 -9.13 -17.90
N ASN A 92 3.59 -8.39 -18.28
CA ASN A 92 3.72 -6.97 -18.58
C ASN A 92 3.92 -6.15 -17.31
N VAL A 93 3.25 -6.50 -16.21
CA VAL A 93 3.48 -5.90 -14.88
C VAL A 93 4.93 -6.09 -14.45
N HIS A 94 5.46 -7.33 -14.55
CA HIS A 94 6.86 -7.65 -14.22
C HIS A 94 7.84 -6.80 -15.04
N LYS A 95 7.69 -6.79 -16.36
CA LYS A 95 8.54 -6.01 -17.27
C LYS A 95 8.49 -4.51 -16.98
N THR A 96 7.30 -3.95 -16.83
CA THR A 96 7.10 -2.51 -16.59
C THR A 96 7.74 -2.08 -15.27
N ALA A 97 7.62 -2.90 -14.22
CA ALA A 97 8.27 -2.64 -12.95
C ALA A 97 9.81 -2.67 -13.06
N ALA A 98 10.36 -3.66 -13.80
CA ALA A 98 11.79 -3.76 -14.06
C ALA A 98 12.31 -2.54 -14.83
N ASP A 99 11.61 -2.15 -15.90
CA ASP A 99 11.96 -0.98 -16.71
C ASP A 99 11.95 0.29 -15.85
N ARG A 100 10.91 0.50 -15.02
CA ARG A 100 10.84 1.65 -14.12
C ARG A 100 12.00 1.68 -13.13
N ARG A 101 12.40 0.52 -12.60
CA ARG A 101 13.49 0.39 -11.64
C ARG A 101 14.86 0.71 -12.25
N VAL A 102 15.11 0.28 -13.48
CA VAL A 102 16.36 0.58 -14.19
C VAL A 102 16.43 2.05 -14.63
N ASN A 103 15.29 2.65 -14.98
CA ASN A 103 15.22 4.02 -15.48
C ASN A 103 15.10 5.09 -14.38
N GLU A 104 15.21 4.72 -13.09
CA GLU A 104 15.26 5.71 -12.01
C GLU A 104 16.49 6.60 -12.13
N LYS A 105 16.28 7.90 -11.88
CA LYS A 105 17.36 8.87 -11.93
C LYS A 105 18.23 8.75 -10.69
N ALA A 106 19.55 8.64 -10.87
CA ALA A 106 20.51 8.47 -9.78
C ALA A 106 20.51 9.64 -8.77
N TRP A 107 20.06 10.82 -9.17
CA TRP A 107 19.98 12.03 -8.32
C TRP A 107 18.69 12.14 -7.50
N HIS A 108 17.76 11.18 -7.61
CA HIS A 108 16.44 11.24 -7.01
C HIS A 108 16.18 10.00 -6.14
N GLN A 109 15.25 10.08 -5.18
CA GLN A 109 14.89 8.92 -4.36
C GLN A 109 14.36 7.77 -5.22
N ARG A 110 14.76 6.54 -4.83
CA ARG A 110 14.18 5.30 -5.35
C ARG A 110 12.81 5.07 -4.71
N ARG A 111 11.88 4.45 -5.45
CA ARG A 111 10.52 4.17 -4.97
C ARG A 111 10.48 3.19 -3.79
N GLY A 112 11.35 2.18 -3.80
CA GLY A 112 11.40 1.17 -2.75
C GLY A 112 12.41 0.06 -3.04
N SER A 113 12.48 -0.93 -2.15
CA SER A 113 13.43 -2.04 -2.26
C SER A 113 12.87 -3.23 -3.02
N HIS A 114 11.55 -3.47 -2.95
CA HIS A 114 10.90 -4.61 -3.57
C HIS A 114 10.37 -4.23 -4.96
N PRO A 115 10.42 -5.10 -5.98
CA PRO A 115 9.90 -4.79 -7.32
C PRO A 115 8.44 -4.32 -7.34
N ILE A 116 7.62 -4.81 -6.41
CA ILE A 116 6.25 -4.36 -6.25
C ILE A 116 6.14 -2.85 -5.95
N ASP A 117 7.15 -2.19 -5.41
CA ASP A 117 7.13 -0.74 -5.14
C ASP A 117 7.17 0.10 -6.44
N TYR A 118 7.38 -0.57 -7.58
CA TYR A 118 7.44 0.02 -8.92
C TYR A 118 6.16 -0.16 -9.73
N VAL A 119 5.15 -0.86 -9.18
CA VAL A 119 3.86 -1.04 -9.85
C VAL A 119 2.85 0.03 -9.46
N ASP A 120 1.93 0.34 -10.38
CA ASP A 120 0.80 1.24 -10.15
C ASP A 120 -0.41 0.51 -9.56
N LEU A 121 -1.42 1.28 -9.14
CA LEU A 121 -2.67 0.77 -8.59
C LEU A 121 -3.35 -0.25 -9.52
N VAL A 122 -3.37 0.00 -10.84
CA VAL A 122 -4.00 -0.89 -11.82
C VAL A 122 -3.27 -2.24 -11.87
N ASP A 123 -1.94 -2.22 -11.80
CA ASP A 123 -1.12 -3.44 -11.79
C ASP A 123 -1.39 -4.29 -10.53
N LEU A 124 -1.66 -3.66 -9.38
CA LEU A 124 -2.08 -4.39 -8.17
C LEU A 124 -3.41 -5.13 -8.42
N GLY A 125 -4.37 -4.46 -9.07
CA GLY A 125 -5.63 -5.08 -9.48
C GLY A 125 -5.42 -6.26 -10.43
N ASP A 126 -4.48 -6.12 -11.35
CA ASP A 126 -4.09 -7.18 -12.29
C ASP A 126 -3.43 -8.37 -11.58
N ILE A 127 -2.55 -8.13 -10.60
CA ILE A 127 -1.92 -9.19 -9.80
C ILE A 127 -2.98 -9.96 -9.00
N ILE A 128 -3.84 -9.25 -8.25
CA ILE A 128 -4.88 -9.86 -7.41
C ILE A 128 -5.83 -10.71 -8.25
N THR A 129 -6.27 -10.16 -9.39
CA THR A 129 -7.16 -10.85 -10.33
C THR A 129 -6.46 -12.03 -11.03
N GLY A 130 -5.21 -11.84 -11.46
CA GLY A 130 -4.43 -12.85 -12.17
C GLY A 130 -4.02 -14.03 -11.28
N LYS A 131 -3.96 -13.81 -9.97
CA LYS A 131 -3.69 -14.84 -8.94
C LYS A 131 -4.93 -15.12 -8.09
N ARG A 132 -6.10 -15.10 -8.72
CA ARG A 132 -7.39 -15.24 -8.04
C ARG A 132 -7.49 -16.42 -7.05
N SER A 133 -6.89 -17.56 -7.36
CA SER A 133 -6.90 -18.75 -6.48
C SER A 133 -6.17 -18.52 -5.15
N THR A 134 -5.24 -17.57 -5.11
CA THR A 134 -4.50 -17.17 -3.91
C THR A 134 -5.27 -16.13 -3.11
N PHE A 135 -5.92 -15.18 -3.78
CA PHE A 135 -6.51 -14.01 -3.13
C PHE A 135 -7.99 -14.18 -2.77
N PHE A 136 -8.81 -14.71 -3.67
CA PHE A 136 -10.27 -14.65 -3.51
C PHE A 136 -10.77 -15.54 -2.37
N PRO A 137 -10.37 -16.82 -2.25
CA PRO A 137 -10.79 -17.65 -1.13
C PRO A 137 -10.48 -17.07 0.26
N ALA A 138 -9.47 -16.19 0.35
CA ALA A 138 -9.05 -15.55 1.59
C ALA A 138 -9.65 -14.15 1.82
N LEU A 139 -9.96 -13.40 0.75
CA LEU A 139 -10.34 -11.99 0.83
C LEU A 139 -11.79 -11.70 0.43
N MET A 140 -12.28 -12.32 -0.65
CA MET A 140 -13.57 -12.02 -1.27
C MET A 140 -13.93 -13.07 -2.32
N ASP A 141 -15.21 -13.34 -2.57
CA ASP A 141 -15.66 -14.39 -3.48
C ASP A 141 -15.97 -13.91 -4.92
N ASP A 142 -16.07 -12.60 -5.16
CA ASP A 142 -16.48 -12.04 -6.46
C ASP A 142 -15.34 -11.27 -7.19
N VAL A 143 -14.76 -11.93 -8.21
CA VAL A 143 -13.72 -11.35 -9.09
C VAL A 143 -14.22 -10.17 -9.92
N GLU A 144 -15.48 -10.20 -10.36
CA GLU A 144 -16.00 -9.14 -11.23
C GLU A 144 -16.35 -7.88 -10.43
N TRP A 145 -16.85 -8.06 -9.21
CA TRP A 145 -16.96 -6.98 -8.24
C TRP A 145 -15.60 -6.31 -7.99
N PHE A 146 -14.55 -7.09 -7.74
CA PHE A 146 -13.23 -6.53 -7.49
C PHE A 146 -12.66 -5.75 -8.69
N ARG A 147 -12.88 -6.25 -9.91
CA ARG A 147 -12.50 -5.51 -11.14
C ARG A 147 -13.23 -4.17 -11.24
N THR A 148 -14.53 -4.16 -10.91
CA THR A 148 -15.33 -2.93 -10.90
C THR A 148 -14.82 -1.96 -9.84
N PHE A 149 -14.56 -2.44 -8.63
CA PHE A 149 -13.97 -1.67 -7.54
C PHE A 149 -12.64 -1.00 -7.95
N MET A 150 -11.74 -1.74 -8.62
CA MET A 150 -10.48 -1.18 -9.11
C MET A 150 -10.70 -0.15 -10.25
N LYS A 151 -11.65 -0.41 -11.14
CA LYS A 151 -12.01 0.50 -12.25
C LYS A 151 -12.60 1.82 -11.75
N GLU A 152 -13.36 1.80 -10.65
CA GLU A 152 -13.92 2.99 -10.01
C GLU A 152 -12.88 3.78 -9.21
N LEU A 153 -11.94 3.09 -8.56
CA LEU A 153 -10.89 3.73 -7.74
C LEU A 153 -9.83 4.45 -8.59
N ALA A 154 -9.42 3.84 -9.70
CA ALA A 154 -8.27 4.32 -10.50
C ALA A 154 -8.39 5.77 -11.01
N PRO A 155 -9.55 6.23 -11.53
CA PRO A 155 -9.70 7.62 -11.99
C PRO A 155 -9.44 8.64 -10.87
N SER A 156 -10.04 8.43 -9.69
CA SER A 156 -9.86 9.34 -8.55
C SER A 156 -8.43 9.38 -8.06
N ARG A 157 -7.77 8.21 -7.99
CA ARG A 157 -6.35 8.10 -7.65
C ARG A 157 -5.47 8.88 -8.64
N ASN A 158 -5.71 8.73 -9.93
CA ASN A 158 -4.93 9.40 -10.97
C ASN A 158 -5.10 10.92 -10.90
N VAL A 159 -6.32 11.43 -10.76
CA VAL A 159 -6.59 12.89 -10.67
C VAL A 159 -5.80 13.52 -9.52
N VAL A 160 -5.86 12.91 -8.32
CA VAL A 160 -5.13 13.43 -7.14
C VAL A 160 -3.61 13.34 -7.34
N CYS A 161 -3.09 12.23 -7.86
CA CYS A 161 -1.65 12.08 -8.11
C CYS A 161 -1.11 13.02 -9.20
N HIS A 162 -1.97 13.48 -10.10
CA HIS A 162 -1.65 14.51 -11.10
C HIS A 162 -1.97 15.93 -10.61
N MET A 163 -2.07 16.15 -9.30
CA MET A 163 -2.25 17.47 -8.66
C MET A 163 -3.53 18.20 -9.10
N ASN A 164 -4.59 17.45 -9.37
CA ASN A 164 -5.89 18.00 -9.74
C ASN A 164 -6.95 17.73 -8.65
N PRO A 165 -7.94 18.62 -8.50
CA PRO A 165 -9.00 18.47 -7.51
C PRO A 165 -10.03 17.40 -7.93
N LEU A 166 -10.58 16.71 -6.93
CA LEU A 166 -11.77 15.88 -7.09
C LEU A 166 -13.04 16.66 -6.77
N GLN A 167 -14.11 16.37 -7.50
CA GLN A 167 -15.45 16.79 -7.09
C GLN A 167 -15.88 16.04 -5.83
N LYS A 168 -16.76 16.65 -5.02
CA LYS A 168 -17.20 16.11 -3.73
C LYS A 168 -17.66 14.64 -3.79
N HIS A 169 -18.44 14.25 -4.80
CA HIS A 169 -18.92 12.88 -4.92
C HIS A 169 -17.79 11.86 -5.14
N ASN A 170 -16.71 12.25 -5.83
CA ASN A 170 -15.53 11.40 -6.01
C ASN A 170 -14.69 11.32 -4.74
N VAL A 171 -14.62 12.40 -3.95
CA VAL A 171 -14.01 12.37 -2.61
C VAL A 171 -14.76 11.39 -1.70
N ASP A 172 -16.09 11.43 -1.72
CA ASP A 172 -16.92 10.52 -0.93
C ASP A 172 -16.78 9.07 -1.42
N ALA A 173 -16.65 8.85 -2.73
CA ALA A 173 -16.35 7.54 -3.31
C ALA A 173 -14.98 6.99 -2.84
N VAL A 174 -13.93 7.81 -2.78
CA VAL A 174 -12.61 7.40 -2.25
C VAL A 174 -12.71 6.95 -0.79
N LYS A 175 -13.45 7.70 0.05
CA LYS A 175 -13.67 7.32 1.46
C LYS A 175 -14.39 5.98 1.56
N LEU A 176 -15.44 5.79 0.77
CA LEU A 176 -16.19 4.54 0.71
C LEU A 176 -15.31 3.38 0.24
N SER A 177 -14.47 3.59 -0.78
CA SER A 177 -13.54 2.56 -1.27
C SER A 177 -12.53 2.14 -0.21
N LEU A 178 -11.98 3.10 0.55
CA LEU A 178 -11.10 2.78 1.68
C LEU A 178 -11.84 1.96 2.75
N HIS A 179 -13.04 2.38 3.16
CA HIS A 179 -13.82 1.65 4.15
C HIS A 179 -14.15 0.22 3.69
N ARG A 180 -14.54 0.05 2.42
CA ARG A 180 -14.80 -1.27 1.83
C ARG A 180 -13.55 -2.15 1.86
N TRP A 181 -12.40 -1.62 1.44
CA TRP A 181 -11.14 -2.35 1.50
C TRP A 181 -10.74 -2.73 2.93
N GLN A 182 -10.91 -1.83 3.89
CA GLN A 182 -10.63 -2.11 5.30
C GLN A 182 -11.55 -3.22 5.84
N ALA A 183 -12.83 -3.21 5.48
CA ALA A 183 -13.77 -4.28 5.87
C ALA A 183 -13.33 -5.64 5.30
N ILE A 184 -12.88 -5.69 4.05
CA ILE A 184 -12.32 -6.91 3.42
C ILE A 184 -11.11 -7.42 4.19
N VAL A 185 -10.13 -6.56 4.46
CA VAL A 185 -8.90 -6.93 5.16
C VAL A 185 -9.19 -7.37 6.60
N GLN A 186 -10.12 -6.70 7.28
CA GLN A 186 -10.54 -7.08 8.63
C GLN A 186 -11.26 -8.44 8.65
N ALA A 187 -12.16 -8.69 7.70
CA ALA A 187 -12.88 -9.95 7.58
C ALA A 187 -11.93 -11.12 7.24
N ALA A 188 -10.92 -10.88 6.41
CA ALA A 188 -9.88 -11.87 6.10
C ALA A 188 -9.05 -12.25 7.33
N GLY A 189 -8.84 -11.31 8.27
CA GLY A 189 -8.21 -11.57 9.56
C GLY A 189 -6.88 -12.33 9.45
N ALA A 190 -6.84 -13.53 10.05
CA ALA A 190 -5.65 -14.39 10.06
C ALA A 190 -5.29 -15.01 8.70
N ALA A 191 -6.17 -14.92 7.68
CA ALA A 191 -5.87 -15.39 6.34
C ALA A 191 -4.79 -14.54 5.66
N ILE A 192 -4.59 -13.29 6.10
CA ILE A 192 -3.47 -12.44 5.69
C ILE A 192 -2.32 -12.67 6.68
N PRO A 193 -1.19 -13.23 6.25
CA PRO A 193 -0.05 -13.48 7.13
C PRO A 193 0.44 -12.20 7.83
N SER A 194 1.07 -12.35 8.99
CA SER A 194 1.84 -11.25 9.58
C SER A 194 3.03 -10.90 8.70
N ALA A 195 3.47 -9.64 8.77
CA ALA A 195 4.75 -9.22 8.18
C ALA A 195 5.93 -9.87 8.91
#